data_AF-A0A242KYV1-F1
#
_entry.id   AF-A0A242KYV1-F1
#
_cell.length_a   1.000
_cell.length_b   1.000
_cell.length_c   1.000
_cell.angle_alpha   90.00
_cell.angle_beta   90.00
_cell.angle_gamma   90.00
#
_symmetry.space_group_name_H-M   'P 1'
#
loop_
_entity.id
_entity.type
_entity.pdbx_description
1 polymer ?
#
loop_
_entity_poly.entity_id
_entity_poly.type
_entity_poly.pdbx_seq_one_letter_code
_entity_poly.pdbx_strand_id
1 'polypeptide(L)'
;MLSKQDMSKRAQMGFFALEDLVPQDHLLRQMDQFIDFSFIYDLVKDKYDETQGRPSLDPVLLIKLPMIQYFFGIKSMRQTIKEIEVNNAYRWFLGLGLEDAVPHFSTFGKNYTRRFKGTTTFEQIFYEILAQCMMEGIVDTSEVFIDGTHIKAHANRNKKESVEVMDQAFF
;
A
#
# COMPACT_ATOMS: atom_id res chain seq x y z
N MET A 1 -42.47 6.24 13.62
CA MET A 1 -42.36 7.37 14.57
C MET A 1 -41.15 8.22 14.20
N LEU A 2 -41.25 9.54 14.27
CA LEU A 2 -40.13 10.44 14.02
C LEU A 2 -39.28 10.56 15.29
N SER A 3 -38.03 10.09 15.26
CA SER A 3 -37.07 10.31 16.35
C SER A 3 -36.11 11.44 15.97
N LYS A 4 -36.01 12.48 16.80
CA LYS A 4 -34.98 13.52 16.66
C LYS A 4 -33.70 13.03 17.33
N GLN A 5 -32.60 12.99 16.57
CA GLN A 5 -31.30 12.62 17.13
C GLN A 5 -30.76 13.72 18.06
N ASP A 6 -30.26 13.32 19.22
CA ASP A 6 -29.54 14.21 20.13
C ASP A 6 -28.06 14.30 19.73
N MET A 7 -27.61 15.50 19.41
CA MET A 7 -26.23 15.78 18.97
C MET A 7 -25.25 15.93 20.14
N SER A 8 -25.73 15.96 21.40
CA SER A 8 -24.88 16.04 22.60
C SER A 8 -23.91 14.85 22.69
N LYS A 9 -24.28 13.70 22.13
CA LYS A 9 -23.47 12.47 22.06
C LYS A 9 -22.11 12.65 21.38
N ARG A 10 -21.92 13.71 20.58
CA ARG A 10 -20.63 14.01 19.93
C ARG A 10 -19.51 14.39 20.91
N ALA A 11 -19.87 14.83 22.12
CA ALA A 11 -18.92 15.18 23.17
C ALA A 11 -18.70 14.03 24.18
N GLN A 12 -19.17 12.82 23.87
CA GLN A 12 -19.00 11.66 24.74
C GLN A 12 -17.53 11.30 24.90
N MET A 13 -17.13 11.04 26.14
CA MET A 13 -15.84 10.44 26.47
C MET A 13 -16.08 8.99 26.90
N GLY A 14 -15.20 8.08 26.49
CA GLY A 14 -15.28 6.67 26.84
C GLY A 14 -13.94 5.97 26.61
N PHE A 15 -13.80 4.79 27.23
CA PHE A 15 -12.66 3.91 27.02
C PHE A 15 -13.04 2.88 25.96
N PHE A 16 -12.34 2.90 24.84
CA PHE A 16 -12.58 1.99 23.72
C PHE A 16 -11.24 1.44 23.24
N ALA A 17 -11.19 0.16 22.87
CA ALA A 17 -10.06 -0.36 22.12
C ALA A 17 -10.22 0.01 20.64
N LEU A 18 -9.12 0.33 19.95
CA LEU A 18 -9.16 0.55 18.50
C LEU A 18 -9.70 -0.68 17.76
N GLU A 19 -9.42 -1.87 18.30
CA GLU A 19 -9.97 -3.15 17.88
C GLU A 19 -11.51 -3.15 17.77
N ASP A 20 -12.19 -2.56 18.75
CA ASP A 20 -13.66 -2.53 18.81
C ASP A 20 -14.27 -1.50 17.84
N LEU A 21 -13.46 -0.55 17.37
CA LEU A 21 -13.91 0.54 16.48
C LEU A 21 -13.92 0.15 15.00
N VAL A 22 -13.36 -1.02 14.66
CA VAL A 22 -13.27 -1.52 13.28
C VAL A 22 -14.17 -2.73 13.11
N PRO A 23 -15.21 -2.68 12.26
CA PRO A 23 -16.11 -3.81 12.02
C PRO A 23 -15.36 -5.08 11.65
N GLN A 24 -15.80 -6.23 12.16
CA GLN A 24 -15.12 -7.52 11.96
C GLN A 24 -15.10 -7.98 10.50
N ASP A 25 -16.12 -7.59 9.72
CA ASP A 25 -16.27 -7.89 8.30
C ASP A 25 -15.57 -6.87 7.38
N HIS A 26 -14.83 -5.91 7.94
CA HIS A 26 -14.15 -4.88 7.16
C HIS A 26 -13.02 -5.47 6.29
N LEU A 27 -12.90 -5.03 5.04
CA LEU A 27 -11.92 -5.53 4.07
C LEU A 27 -10.48 -5.58 4.61
N LEU A 28 -10.04 -4.51 5.28
CA LEU A 28 -8.69 -4.45 5.84
C LEU A 28 -8.42 -5.51 6.92
N ARG A 29 -9.44 -5.98 7.65
CA ARG A 29 -9.30 -7.09 8.59
C ARG A 29 -9.13 -8.41 7.86
N GLN A 30 -9.92 -8.63 6.82
CA GLN A 30 -9.79 -9.82 5.98
C GLN A 30 -8.38 -9.89 5.38
N MET A 31 -7.88 -8.76 4.87
CA MET A 31 -6.52 -8.69 4.36
C MET A 31 -5.44 -8.97 5.41
N ASP A 32 -5.55 -8.37 6.59
CA ASP A 32 -4.59 -8.57 7.69
C ASP A 32 -4.62 -10.01 8.23
N GLN A 33 -5.77 -10.69 8.11
CA GLN A 33 -5.92 -12.10 8.46
C GLN A 33 -5.20 -13.05 7.48
N PHE A 34 -5.28 -12.78 6.17
CA PHE A 34 -4.75 -13.68 5.14
C PHE A 34 -3.32 -13.35 4.70
N ILE A 35 -2.79 -12.19 5.07
CA ILE A 35 -1.47 -11.73 4.68
C ILE A 35 -0.65 -11.45 5.93
N ASP A 36 0.32 -12.31 6.21
CA ASP A 36 1.38 -12.00 7.16
C ASP A 36 2.38 -11.06 6.48
N PHE A 37 2.53 -9.85 7.02
CA PHE A 37 3.47 -8.84 6.53
C PHE A 37 4.85 -8.92 7.19
N SER A 38 5.05 -9.80 8.17
CA SER A 38 6.29 -9.88 8.94
C SER A 38 7.53 -10.20 8.08
N PHE A 39 7.35 -10.96 6.98
CA PHE A 39 8.42 -11.28 6.03
C PHE A 39 9.13 -10.03 5.45
N ILE A 40 8.44 -8.88 5.44
CA ILE A 40 8.99 -7.62 4.92
C ILE A 40 10.21 -7.21 5.75
N TYR A 41 10.22 -7.45 7.06
CA TYR A 41 11.34 -7.08 7.93
C TYR A 41 12.64 -7.75 7.50
N ASP A 42 12.59 -9.06 7.26
CA ASP A 42 13.75 -9.83 6.80
C ASP A 42 14.16 -9.40 5.39
N LEU A 43 13.18 -9.19 4.50
CA LEU A 43 13.42 -8.81 3.11
C LEU A 43 14.15 -7.47 2.96
N VAL A 44 13.94 -6.54 3.88
CA VAL A 44 14.53 -5.20 3.79
C VAL A 44 15.64 -4.96 4.81
N LYS A 45 16.00 -5.94 5.64
CA LYS A 45 16.90 -5.78 6.78
C LYS A 45 18.23 -5.12 6.42
N ASP A 46 18.82 -5.52 5.29
CA ASP A 46 20.09 -4.99 4.76
C ASP A 46 20.04 -3.50 4.37
N LYS A 47 18.83 -2.93 4.24
CA LYS A 47 18.59 -1.52 3.89
C LYS A 47 18.42 -0.61 5.09
N TYR A 48 18.47 -1.16 6.30
CA TYR A 48 18.29 -0.44 7.55
C TYR A 48 19.50 -0.70 8.47
N ASP A 49 19.85 0.32 9.25
CA ASP A 49 20.81 0.20 10.34
C ASP A 49 20.04 0.23 11.65
N GLU A 50 20.33 -0.72 12.55
CA GLU A 50 19.65 -0.86 13.84
C GLU A 50 20.18 0.13 14.89
N THR A 51 21.36 0.71 14.66
CA THR A 51 22.13 1.43 15.68
C THR A 51 22.37 2.91 15.35
N GLN A 52 22.40 3.28 14.07
CA GLN A 52 22.78 4.61 13.62
C GLN A 52 21.69 5.32 12.82
N GLY A 53 21.59 6.63 13.05
CA GLY A 53 20.74 7.52 12.27
C GLY A 53 19.37 7.78 12.89
N ARG A 54 18.53 8.53 12.16
CA ARG A 54 17.16 8.82 12.59
C ARG A 54 16.30 7.58 12.37
N PRO A 55 15.51 7.14 13.38
CA PRO A 55 14.55 6.06 13.20
C PRO A 55 13.68 6.31 11.98
N SER A 56 13.64 5.32 11.10
CA SER A 56 12.76 5.34 9.94
C SER A 56 11.33 5.05 10.36
N LEU A 57 10.38 5.39 9.47
CA LEU A 57 9.07 4.76 9.51
C LEU A 57 9.23 3.24 9.34
N ASP A 58 8.38 2.51 10.04
CA ASP A 58 8.27 1.06 9.97
C ASP A 58 8.08 0.58 8.50
N PRO A 59 8.85 -0.42 8.03
CA PRO A 59 8.77 -0.89 6.65
C PRO A 59 7.44 -1.54 6.30
N VAL A 60 6.77 -2.25 7.22
CA VAL A 60 5.44 -2.82 6.96
C VAL A 60 4.43 -1.69 6.74
N LEU A 61 4.43 -0.68 7.62
CA LEU A 61 3.60 0.52 7.48
C LEU A 61 3.86 1.22 6.14
N LEU A 62 5.13 1.38 5.74
CA LEU A 62 5.51 1.98 4.45
C LEU A 62 4.88 1.27 3.25
N ILE A 63 4.72 -0.05 3.32
CA ILE A 63 4.10 -0.88 2.27
C ILE A 63 2.57 -0.86 2.37
N LYS A 64 2.01 -0.87 3.58
CA LYS A 64 0.55 -0.80 3.78
C LYS A 64 -0.06 0.55 3.38
N LEU A 65 0.71 1.65 3.41
CA LEU A 65 0.25 2.97 2.95
C LEU A 65 -0.26 3.00 1.48
N PRO A 66 0.55 2.62 0.47
CA PRO A 66 0.07 2.56 -0.92
C PRO A 66 -1.00 1.48 -1.14
N MET A 67 -1.06 0.44 -0.30
CA MET A 67 -2.14 -0.53 -0.34
C MET A 67 -3.49 0.12 -0.03
N ILE A 68 -3.61 0.84 1.10
CA ILE A 68 -4.83 1.62 1.42
C ILE A 68 -5.17 2.57 0.26
N GLN A 69 -4.15 3.26 -0.28
CA GLN A 69 -4.35 4.16 -1.40
C GLN A 69 -5.00 3.45 -2.60
N TYR A 70 -4.51 2.27 -2.97
CA TYR A 70 -4.99 1.51 -4.11
C TYR A 70 -6.38 0.90 -3.87
N PHE A 71 -6.59 0.19 -2.76
CA PHE A 71 -7.85 -0.51 -2.47
C PHE A 71 -9.04 0.43 -2.34
N PHE A 72 -8.84 1.63 -1.80
CA PHE A 72 -9.90 2.62 -1.64
C PHE A 72 -9.89 3.71 -2.74
N GLY A 73 -9.09 3.54 -3.80
CA GLY A 73 -9.08 4.44 -4.95
C GLY A 73 -8.68 5.88 -4.62
N ILE A 74 -7.80 6.08 -3.63
CA ILE A 74 -7.42 7.42 -3.15
C ILE A 74 -6.38 8.02 -4.11
N LYS A 75 -6.73 9.16 -4.72
CA LYS A 75 -5.96 9.73 -5.84
C LYS A 75 -4.57 10.27 -5.49
N SER A 76 -4.25 10.48 -4.21
CA SER A 76 -2.93 10.99 -3.83
C SER A 76 -2.53 10.58 -2.43
N MET A 77 -1.22 10.41 -2.20
CA MET A 77 -0.67 10.11 -0.87
C MET A 77 -1.01 11.21 0.15
N ARG A 78 -1.09 12.48 -0.28
CA ARG A 78 -1.54 13.58 0.59
C ARG A 78 -2.98 13.37 1.09
N GLN A 79 -3.87 12.93 0.22
CA GLN A 79 -5.24 12.59 0.60
C GLN A 79 -5.25 11.34 1.48
N THR A 80 -4.46 10.32 1.15
CA THR A 80 -4.33 9.10 1.96
C THR A 80 -3.97 9.42 3.41
N ILE A 81 -2.97 10.29 3.64
CA ILE A 81 -2.61 10.74 4.99
C ILE A 81 -3.77 11.44 5.70
N LYS A 82 -4.49 12.33 5.03
CA LYS A 82 -5.69 13.00 5.60
C LYS A 82 -6.80 12.02 5.97
N GLU A 83 -7.02 10.99 5.15
CA GLU A 83 -8.00 9.96 5.46
C GLU A 83 -7.57 9.14 6.69
N ILE A 84 -6.28 8.82 6.82
CA ILE A 84 -5.74 8.09 7.99
C ILE A 84 -5.92 8.90 9.29
N GLU A 85 -5.89 10.24 9.24
CA GLU A 85 -6.11 11.09 10.42
C GLU A 85 -7.51 10.90 11.04
N VAL A 86 -8.52 10.52 10.24
CA VAL A 86 -9.92 10.44 10.66
C VAL A 86 -10.52 9.04 10.58
N ASN A 87 -9.86 8.10 9.91
CA ASN A 87 -10.37 6.75 9.67
C ASN A 87 -9.70 5.72 10.57
N ASN A 88 -10.46 5.21 11.54
CA ASN A 88 -9.99 4.21 12.51
C ASN A 88 -9.58 2.88 11.85
N ALA A 89 -10.25 2.45 10.78
CA ALA A 89 -9.89 1.21 10.08
C ALA A 89 -8.52 1.32 9.39
N TYR A 90 -8.18 2.51 8.89
CA TYR A 90 -6.88 2.74 8.27
C TYR A 90 -5.77 2.78 9.32
N ARG A 91 -6.01 3.44 10.46
CA ARG A 91 -5.07 3.44 11.58
C ARG A 91 -4.84 2.04 12.13
N TRP A 92 -5.93 1.28 12.33
CA TRP A 92 -5.89 -0.11 12.75
C TRP A 92 -5.03 -0.97 11.81
N PHE A 93 -5.28 -0.91 10.50
CA PHE A 93 -4.51 -1.69 9.52
C PHE A 93 -3.03 -1.31 9.48
N LEU A 94 -2.71 -0.05 9.74
CA LEU A 94 -1.33 0.46 9.81
C LEU A 94 -0.64 0.19 11.16
N GLY A 95 -1.35 -0.34 12.15
CA GLY A 95 -0.84 -0.48 13.51
C GLY A 95 -0.62 0.84 14.24
N LEU A 96 -1.32 1.90 13.83
CA LEU A 96 -1.27 3.22 14.47
C LEU A 96 -2.36 3.32 15.54
N GLY A 97 -1.96 3.65 16.77
CA GLY A 97 -2.87 4.02 17.84
C GLY A 97 -3.60 5.34 17.56
N LEU A 98 -4.63 5.61 18.36
CA LEU A 98 -5.44 6.83 18.22
C LEU A 98 -4.63 8.11 18.52
N GLU A 99 -3.61 8.00 19.36
CA GLU A 99 -2.71 9.10 19.75
C GLU A 99 -1.49 9.23 18.83
N ASP A 100 -1.21 8.20 18.01
CA ASP A 100 -0.02 8.18 17.17
C ASP A 100 -0.13 9.20 16.03
N ALA A 101 0.97 9.92 15.80
CA ALA A 101 1.05 10.85 14.69
C ALA A 101 1.06 10.10 13.35
N VAL A 102 0.24 10.56 12.41
CA VAL A 102 0.22 10.01 11.06
C VAL A 102 1.49 10.45 10.30
N PRO A 103 2.13 9.56 9.52
CA PRO A 103 3.32 9.92 8.76
C PRO A 103 3.09 11.07 7.78
N HIS A 104 4.08 11.93 7.61
CA HIS A 104 4.01 12.97 6.59
C HIS A 104 3.94 12.38 5.18
N PHE A 105 3.11 12.93 4.29
CA PHE A 105 2.85 12.38 2.94
C PHE A 105 4.10 12.17 2.07
N SER A 106 5.17 12.94 2.30
CA SER A 106 6.42 12.82 1.54
C SER A 106 7.31 11.66 2.00
N THR A 107 7.02 11.08 3.17
CA THR A 107 7.82 9.99 3.75
C THR A 107 7.85 8.78 2.85
N PHE A 108 6.71 8.36 2.30
CA PHE A 108 6.65 7.25 1.33
C PHE A 108 7.56 7.50 0.12
N GLY A 109 7.36 8.63 -0.59
CA GLY A 109 8.12 8.94 -1.80
C GLY A 109 9.63 9.10 -1.56
N LYS A 110 10.03 9.65 -0.41
CA LYS A 110 11.44 9.76 -0.02
C LYS A 110 12.07 8.40 0.26
N ASN A 111 11.38 7.52 1.00
CA ASN A 111 11.88 6.17 1.27
C ASN A 111 11.95 5.33 -0.01
N TYR A 112 10.92 5.41 -0.87
CA TYR A 112 10.95 4.80 -2.20
C TYR A 112 12.18 5.22 -2.99
N THR A 113 12.39 6.53 -3.15
CA THR A 113 13.51 7.05 -3.94
C THR A 113 14.87 6.67 -3.40
N ARG A 114 15.02 6.62 -2.07
CA ARG A 114 16.31 6.39 -1.40
C ARG A 114 16.67 4.93 -1.22
N ARG A 115 15.70 4.05 -0.93
CA ARG A 115 15.95 2.65 -0.53
C ARG A 115 15.49 1.59 -1.51
N PHE A 116 14.47 1.90 -2.31
CA PHE A 116 13.79 0.88 -3.11
C PHE A 116 13.87 1.12 -4.62
N LYS A 117 14.12 2.36 -5.04
CA LYS A 117 14.28 2.70 -6.45
C LYS A 117 15.44 1.91 -7.06
N GLY A 118 15.16 1.21 -8.17
CA GLY A 118 16.14 0.40 -8.87
C GLY A 118 16.40 -0.97 -8.23
N THR A 119 15.60 -1.38 -7.24
CA THR A 119 15.64 -2.70 -6.62
C THR A 119 14.40 -3.51 -6.98
N THR A 120 14.46 -4.84 -6.81
CA THR A 120 13.35 -5.76 -7.03
C THR A 120 12.47 -5.95 -5.78
N THR A 121 12.71 -5.19 -4.71
CA THR A 121 12.02 -5.41 -3.41
C THR A 121 10.49 -5.34 -3.51
N PHE A 122 9.93 -4.40 -4.26
CA PHE A 122 8.47 -4.33 -4.43
C PHE A 122 7.90 -5.54 -5.18
N GLU A 123 8.64 -6.05 -6.16
CA GLU A 123 8.28 -7.25 -6.90
C GLU A 123 8.35 -8.49 -6.01
N GLN A 124 9.40 -8.62 -5.18
CA GLN A 124 9.52 -9.69 -4.18
C GLN A 124 8.37 -9.65 -3.17
N ILE A 125 8.03 -8.46 -2.65
CA ILE A 125 6.88 -8.28 -1.75
C ILE A 125 5.59 -8.72 -2.42
N PHE A 126 5.39 -8.32 -3.68
CA PHE A 126 4.19 -8.69 -4.43
C PHE A 126 4.08 -10.20 -4.62
N TYR A 127 5.16 -10.88 -5.02
CA TYR A 127 5.15 -12.33 -5.20
C TYR A 127 4.94 -13.08 -3.88
N GLU A 128 5.49 -12.60 -2.78
CA GLU A 128 5.28 -13.23 -1.48
C GLU A 128 3.82 -13.11 -1.03
N ILE A 129 3.22 -11.91 -1.18
CA ILE A 129 1.79 -11.72 -0.91
C ILE A 129 0.94 -12.63 -1.82
N LEU A 130 1.28 -12.70 -3.11
CA LEU A 130 0.57 -13.57 -4.06
C LEU A 130 0.67 -15.04 -3.65
N ALA A 131 1.86 -15.49 -3.23
CA ALA A 131 2.08 -16.85 -2.76
C ALA A 131 1.24 -17.16 -1.53
N GLN A 132 1.16 -16.25 -0.56
CA GLN A 132 0.26 -16.39 0.60
C GLN A 132 -1.21 -16.50 0.17
N CYS A 133 -1.67 -15.64 -0.73
CA CYS A 133 -3.03 -15.72 -1.27
C CYS A 133 -3.32 -17.05 -2.00
N MET A 134 -2.32 -17.61 -2.71
CA MET A 134 -2.45 -18.92 -3.35
C MET A 134 -2.51 -20.06 -2.31
N MET A 135 -1.69 -20.00 -1.26
CA MET A 135 -1.69 -21.01 -0.18
C MET A 135 -3.02 -21.03 0.59
N GLU A 136 -3.61 -19.86 0.80
CA GLU A 136 -4.94 -19.70 1.42
C GLU A 136 -6.11 -20.05 0.47
N GLY A 137 -5.82 -20.42 -0.79
CA GLY A 137 -6.84 -20.79 -1.77
C GLY A 137 -7.73 -19.63 -2.24
N ILE A 138 -7.29 -18.39 -2.05
CA ILE A 138 -8.02 -17.17 -2.43
C ILE A 138 -7.89 -16.92 -3.95
N VAL A 139 -6.79 -17.38 -4.54
CA VAL A 139 -6.52 -17.25 -5.98
C VAL A 139 -6.81 -18.57 -6.67
N ASP A 140 -7.82 -18.57 -7.54
CA ASP A 140 -8.04 -19.65 -8.50
C ASP A 140 -7.15 -19.43 -9.73
N THR A 141 -6.38 -20.45 -10.09
CA THR A 141 -5.47 -20.42 -11.25
C THR A 141 -6.06 -21.10 -12.49
N SER A 142 -7.29 -21.62 -12.40
CA SER A 142 -7.98 -22.29 -13.52
C SER A 142 -8.42 -21.32 -14.62
N GLU A 143 -8.73 -20.08 -14.25
CA GLU A 143 -9.14 -19.01 -15.17
C GLU A 143 -8.16 -17.83 -15.10
N VAL A 144 -7.55 -17.49 -16.24
CA VAL A 144 -6.60 -16.37 -16.34
C VAL A 144 -7.23 -15.24 -17.12
N PHE A 145 -7.45 -14.10 -16.47
CA PHE A 145 -7.90 -12.87 -17.10
C PHE A 145 -6.69 -12.02 -17.48
N ILE A 146 -6.55 -11.72 -18.78
CA ILE A 146 -5.51 -10.83 -19.29
C ILE A 146 -6.20 -9.55 -19.76
N ASP A 147 -6.02 -8.46 -19.01
CA ASP A 147 -6.45 -7.12 -19.44
C ASP A 147 -5.25 -6.31 -19.92
N GLY A 148 -5.42 -5.62 -21.05
CA GLY A 148 -4.38 -4.85 -21.72
C GLY A 148 -4.64 -3.36 -21.58
N THR A 149 -3.83 -2.66 -20.77
CA THR A 149 -3.85 -1.19 -20.76
C THR A 149 -2.95 -0.65 -21.88
N HIS A 150 -3.54 0.06 -22.85
CA HIS A 150 -2.77 0.77 -23.87
C HIS A 150 -2.02 1.95 -23.25
N ILE A 151 -0.73 1.76 -22.95
CA ILE A 151 0.16 2.85 -22.54
C ILE A 151 0.60 3.59 -23.81
N LYS A 152 0.23 4.87 -23.93
CA LYS A 152 0.81 5.74 -24.96
C LYS A 152 2.31 5.82 -24.74
N ALA A 153 3.08 5.36 -25.72
CA ALA A 153 4.53 5.52 -25.71
C ALA A 153 4.88 7.00 -25.50
N HIS A 154 5.79 7.28 -24.56
CA HIS A 154 6.33 8.62 -24.33
C HIS A 154 7.38 8.95 -25.41
N ALA A 155 7.00 8.77 -26.67
CA ALA A 155 7.82 9.08 -27.83
C ALA A 155 7.85 10.60 -28.03
N ASN A 156 9.00 11.21 -27.76
CA ASN A 156 9.21 12.60 -28.14
C ASN A 156 9.20 12.70 -29.67
N ARG A 157 8.17 13.32 -30.24
CA ARG A 157 8.03 13.51 -31.69
C ARG A 157 9.22 14.24 -32.33
N ASN A 158 10.02 14.96 -31.53
CA ASN A 158 11.20 15.71 -31.97
C ASN A 158 12.51 14.90 -31.89
N LYS A 159 12.49 13.67 -31.35
CA LYS A 159 13.65 12.79 -31.27
C LYS A 159 13.39 11.56 -32.15
N LYS A 160 13.82 11.63 -33.40
CA LYS A 160 13.79 10.51 -34.35
C LYS A 160 15.23 10.23 -34.76
N GLU A 161 15.70 9.01 -34.54
CA GLU A 161 16.90 8.50 -35.20
C GLU A 161 16.43 7.64 -36.37
N SER A 162 16.81 8.04 -37.58
CA SER A 162 16.64 7.22 -38.77
C SER A 162 17.76 6.18 -38.77
N VAL A 163 17.45 4.95 -38.41
CA VAL A 163 18.39 3.83 -38.54
C VAL A 163 18.04 3.10 -39.83
N GLU A 164 18.97 3.03 -40.78
CA GLU A 164 18.84 2.14 -41.93
C GLU A 164 18.90 0.69 -41.41
N VAL A 165 17.76 0.02 -41.44
CA VAL A 165 17.70 -1.41 -41.16
C VAL A 165 18.22 -2.10 -42.42
N MET A 166 19.41 -2.70 -42.35
CA MET A 166 19.86 -3.63 -43.38
C MET A 166 18.87 -4.80 -43.39
N ASP A 167 18.16 -4.98 -44.50
CA ASP A 167 17.34 -6.16 -44.76
C ASP A 167 18.23 -7.41 -44.69
N GLN A 168 18.24 -8.09 -43.55
CA GLN A 168 18.59 -9.51 -43.50
C GLN A 168 17.29 -10.30 -43.67
N ALA A 169 16.88 -10.46 -44.92
CA ALA A 169 16.00 -11.55 -45.30
C ALA A 169 16.79 -12.86 -45.12
N PHE A 170 16.56 -13.55 -44.01
CA PHE A 170 16.86 -14.98 -43.92
C PHE A 170 15.62 -15.73 -44.42
N PHE A 171 15.80 -16.43 -45.53
CA PHE A 171 14.90 -17.48 -46.01
C PHE A 171 14.84 -18.63 -45.00
#